data_AF-A0A2Z3GU43-F1
#
_entry.id   AF-A0A2Z3GU43-F1
#
_cell.length_a   1.000
_cell.length_b   1.000
_cell.length_c   1.000
_cell.angle_alpha   90.00
_cell.angle_beta   90.00
_cell.angle_gamma   90.00
#
_symmetry.space_group_name_H-M   'P 1'
#
loop_
_entity.id
_entity.type
_entity.pdbx_description
1 polymer ?
#
loop_
_entity_poly.entity_id
_entity_poly.type
_entity_poly.pdbx_seq_one_letter_code
_entity_poly.pdbx_strand_id
1 'polypeptide(L)'
;MRATRLACLLILFACPPNIWAGDATKPVKVFVLAGQSNMEGHSVTDLSGKDYNDGKGTLKTLLDDPDRAKLVRHLRNDRGDWGTRDDVWVRYQRERGPLLAGPLGMGFSVYGDKHHFGPELQFGHVLGDHFENQVLLIKTAWGGKSLYKDFRPPSSGGEVGPYYTKMIADVRAALANLKAEFPKYADQGYELAGFVWYQGWNDGVDAKKAVPEYEQNLVNLIKDVRTELKAPKLPVVIGELTGPWVDAPGAWSDLRKAQAAAAERPEFKGNVTFVSTRAFVRPAKESPNPGHGHHEFGNAETGVLVGGALGQGMVRLLAPQPEPKDKKEPSKPTSRTMKTVEGWTVRVDDRLLTAPNDDLGAKALRFLENKLADIKIVIPADKVKKLQEVAIVLDLTHGNLGPMQYHPSAGWLKANGYSADLARCVHLPRAADIVTRRNVREQPWVILHELAHAYHDQVLGFDHPRVKEAYEKFKKSGRGEKTLLHNGERVRHYALTNPMEFFAEMTESYFGANDFFPFNRAELKESEPEIYELMQTIWDAPPKKK
;
A
#
# COMPACT_ATOMS: atom_id res chain seq x y z
N MET A 1 61.67 -33.63 -5.17
CA MET A 1 60.69 -33.37 -6.24
C MET A 1 59.53 -34.34 -6.11
N ARG A 2 58.38 -33.88 -5.62
CA ARG A 2 57.05 -34.48 -5.83
C ARG A 2 56.04 -33.43 -5.37
N ALA A 3 55.48 -32.71 -6.35
CA ALA A 3 54.46 -31.70 -6.13
C ALA A 3 53.11 -32.38 -5.99
N THR A 4 52.45 -32.20 -4.86
CA THR A 4 51.10 -32.67 -4.58
C THR A 4 50.12 -31.73 -5.29
N ARG A 5 49.46 -32.19 -6.33
CA ARG A 5 48.37 -31.46 -7.00
C ARG A 5 47.10 -31.57 -6.14
N LEU A 6 46.68 -30.45 -5.56
CA LEU A 6 45.37 -30.31 -4.93
C LEU A 6 44.34 -30.12 -6.04
N ALA A 7 43.45 -31.10 -6.22
CA ALA A 7 42.31 -30.97 -7.12
C ALA A 7 41.21 -30.15 -6.42
N CYS A 8 41.04 -28.89 -6.81
CA CYS A 8 39.88 -28.10 -6.41
C CYS A 8 38.64 -28.65 -7.14
N LEU A 9 37.77 -29.31 -6.38
CA LEU A 9 36.43 -29.67 -6.82
C LEU A 9 35.61 -28.37 -6.91
N LEU A 10 35.46 -27.82 -8.12
CA LEU A 10 34.51 -26.74 -8.40
C LEU A 10 33.10 -27.34 -8.35
N ILE A 11 32.44 -27.18 -7.19
CA ILE A 11 31.00 -27.35 -7.08
C ILE A 11 30.38 -26.18 -7.86
N LEU A 12 29.99 -26.44 -9.10
CA LEU A 12 29.08 -25.59 -9.85
C LEU A 12 27.75 -25.58 -9.10
N PHE A 13 27.50 -24.54 -8.30
CA PHE A 13 26.14 -24.17 -7.93
C PHE A 13 25.43 -23.77 -9.22
N ALA A 14 24.66 -24.70 -9.79
CA ALA A 14 23.64 -24.36 -10.76
C ALA A 14 22.69 -23.37 -10.07
N CYS A 15 22.73 -22.12 -10.51
CA CYS A 15 21.77 -21.10 -10.10
C CYS A 15 20.38 -21.64 -10.48
N PRO A 16 19.44 -21.84 -9.54
CA PRO A 16 18.11 -22.30 -9.90
C PRO A 16 17.45 -21.24 -10.80
N PRO A 17 16.74 -21.65 -11.86
CA PRO A 17 16.03 -20.72 -12.72
C PRO A 17 14.98 -19.95 -11.90
N ASN A 18 14.93 -18.63 -12.12
CA ASN A 18 13.98 -17.64 -11.58
C ASN A 18 12.89 -18.17 -10.64
N ILE A 19 13.07 -17.86 -9.36
CA ILE A 19 12.22 -18.23 -8.23
C ILE A 19 10.94 -17.37 -8.23
N TRP A 20 10.01 -17.65 -9.15
CA TRP A 20 8.64 -17.11 -9.10
C TRP A 20 7.66 -18.26 -9.33
N ALA A 21 7.60 -19.20 -8.38
CA ALA A 21 6.54 -20.22 -8.35
C ALA A 21 5.62 -19.91 -7.16
N GLY A 22 4.31 -19.83 -7.43
CA GLY A 22 3.32 -19.71 -6.36
C GLY A 22 3.28 -20.97 -5.49
N ASP A 23 2.93 -20.82 -4.22
CA ASP A 23 2.78 -21.92 -3.28
C ASP A 23 1.60 -22.82 -3.71
N ALA A 24 1.93 -23.99 -4.25
CA ALA A 24 0.96 -24.97 -4.73
C ALA A 24 0.12 -25.60 -3.61
N THR A 25 0.43 -25.35 -2.33
CA THR A 25 -0.37 -25.81 -1.19
C THR A 25 -1.51 -24.85 -0.83
N LYS A 26 -1.54 -23.64 -1.39
CA LYS A 26 -2.57 -22.62 -1.14
C LYS A 26 -3.50 -22.46 -2.34
N PRO A 27 -4.79 -22.13 -2.15
CA PRO A 27 -5.74 -21.97 -3.25
C PRO A 27 -5.29 -20.87 -4.22
N VAL A 28 -5.58 -21.05 -5.52
CA VAL A 28 -5.30 -20.03 -6.54
C VAL A 28 -6.11 -18.77 -6.25
N LYS A 29 -5.48 -17.59 -6.18
CA LYS A 29 -6.18 -16.31 -6.06
C LYS A 29 -6.61 -15.82 -7.44
N VAL A 30 -7.92 -15.75 -7.67
CA VAL A 30 -8.50 -15.42 -8.97
C VAL A 30 -9.02 -13.98 -9.00
N PHE A 31 -8.58 -13.24 -10.01
CA PHE A 31 -8.98 -11.85 -10.25
C PHE A 31 -9.59 -11.73 -11.63
N VAL A 32 -10.77 -11.10 -11.71
CA VAL A 32 -11.43 -10.82 -12.99
C VAL A 32 -11.12 -9.39 -13.40
N LEU A 33 -10.50 -9.23 -14.56
CA LEU A 33 -10.15 -7.96 -15.18
C LEU A 33 -11.14 -7.68 -16.30
N ALA A 34 -12.19 -6.94 -15.99
CA ALA A 34 -13.31 -6.66 -16.87
C ALA A 34 -13.29 -5.22 -17.39
N GLY A 35 -13.78 -5.05 -18.61
CA GLY A 35 -13.95 -3.72 -19.17
C GLY A 35 -14.00 -3.70 -20.69
N GLN A 36 -13.58 -2.60 -21.28
CA GLN A 36 -13.50 -2.46 -22.74
C GLN A 36 -12.06 -2.38 -23.24
N SER A 37 -11.86 -1.78 -24.41
CA SER A 37 -10.59 -1.60 -25.12
C SER A 37 -9.36 -1.30 -24.26
N ASN A 38 -9.42 -0.40 -23.28
CA ASN A 38 -8.21 -0.04 -22.52
C ASN A 38 -7.76 -1.18 -21.59
N MET A 39 -8.69 -2.09 -21.23
CA MET A 39 -8.38 -3.36 -20.57
C MET A 39 -7.94 -4.45 -21.57
N GLU A 40 -8.25 -4.33 -22.87
CA GLU A 40 -7.81 -5.30 -23.87
C GLU A 40 -6.29 -5.29 -24.09
N GLY A 41 -5.65 -4.14 -23.90
CA GLY A 41 -4.19 -3.98 -23.94
C GLY A 41 -3.67 -3.42 -25.26
N HIS A 42 -3.62 -2.09 -25.34
CA HIS A 42 -3.10 -1.34 -26.50
C HIS A 42 -1.74 -0.68 -26.24
N SER A 43 -1.17 -0.84 -25.04
CA SER A 43 0.13 -0.26 -24.73
C SER A 43 1.21 -0.96 -25.53
N VAL A 44 2.13 -0.19 -26.13
CA VAL A 44 3.12 -0.72 -27.08
C VAL A 44 4.42 -1.06 -26.36
N THR A 45 4.89 -2.29 -26.56
CA THR A 45 6.12 -2.81 -25.97
C THR A 45 7.37 -2.24 -26.64
N ASP A 46 7.51 -2.40 -27.96
CA ASP A 46 8.79 -2.16 -28.65
C ASP A 46 8.69 -1.79 -30.15
N LEU A 47 7.48 -1.58 -30.67
CA LEU A 47 7.29 -1.18 -32.08
C LEU A 47 7.80 0.25 -32.32
N SER A 48 8.36 0.49 -33.49
CA SER A 48 8.97 1.78 -33.86
C SER A 48 8.75 2.10 -35.35
N GLY A 49 9.29 3.22 -35.81
CA GLY A 49 9.07 3.76 -37.15
C GLY A 49 7.85 4.68 -37.22
N LYS A 50 7.55 5.15 -38.43
CA LYS A 50 6.57 6.23 -38.67
C LYS A 50 5.18 5.92 -38.10
N ASP A 51 4.74 4.66 -38.18
CA ASP A 51 3.41 4.24 -37.74
C ASP A 51 3.28 4.18 -36.21
N TYR A 52 4.40 4.19 -35.49
CA TYR A 52 4.49 4.16 -34.03
C TYR A 52 5.26 5.36 -33.45
N ASN A 53 5.24 6.51 -34.15
CA ASN A 53 5.90 7.76 -33.72
C ASN A 53 7.37 7.56 -33.34
N ASP A 54 8.09 6.80 -34.17
CA ASP A 54 9.49 6.42 -34.00
C ASP A 54 9.79 5.71 -32.67
N GLY A 55 8.78 5.04 -32.11
CA GLY A 55 8.86 4.27 -30.87
C GLY A 55 8.73 5.10 -29.58
N LYS A 56 8.40 6.40 -29.68
CA LYS A 56 8.22 7.25 -28.49
C LYS A 56 7.15 6.70 -27.56
N GLY A 57 7.46 6.62 -26.26
CA GLY A 57 6.50 6.18 -25.24
C GLY A 57 6.21 4.68 -25.26
N THR A 58 7.07 3.88 -25.90
CA THR A 58 7.06 2.41 -25.80
C THR A 58 7.84 1.94 -24.57
N LEU A 59 7.57 0.72 -24.08
CA LEU A 59 8.35 0.14 -22.97
C LEU A 59 9.86 0.10 -23.29
N LYS A 60 10.22 -0.20 -24.54
CA LYS A 60 11.62 -0.17 -24.99
C LYS A 60 12.25 1.20 -24.76
N THR A 61 11.62 2.28 -25.22
CA THR A 61 12.15 3.63 -25.02
C THR A 61 12.17 4.08 -23.57
N LEU A 62 11.22 3.63 -22.73
CA LEU A 62 11.22 3.94 -21.30
C LEU A 62 12.41 3.33 -20.56
N LEU A 63 12.97 2.22 -21.04
CA LEU A 63 14.18 1.62 -20.47
C LEU A 63 15.45 2.43 -20.77
N ASP A 64 15.45 3.17 -21.89
CA ASP A 64 16.57 4.01 -22.31
C ASP A 64 16.59 5.36 -21.56
N ASP A 65 15.48 5.74 -20.92
CA ASP A 65 15.33 6.94 -20.09
C ASP A 65 15.72 6.64 -18.62
N PRO A 66 16.79 7.24 -18.06
CA PRO A 66 17.24 6.96 -16.70
C PRO A 66 16.20 7.24 -15.60
N ASP A 67 15.33 8.22 -15.79
CA ASP A 67 14.30 8.61 -14.84
C ASP A 67 13.10 7.66 -14.89
N ARG A 68 12.82 7.10 -16.07
CA ARG A 68 11.67 6.19 -16.29
C ARG A 68 12.03 4.72 -16.22
N ALA A 69 13.28 4.34 -16.45
CA ALA A 69 13.73 2.95 -16.46
C ALA A 69 13.39 2.23 -15.15
N LYS A 70 13.42 2.94 -14.01
CA LYS A 70 13.06 2.39 -12.69
C LYS A 70 11.62 1.89 -12.62
N LEU A 71 10.70 2.44 -13.43
CA LEU A 71 9.30 2.03 -13.49
C LEU A 71 9.08 0.69 -14.22
N VAL A 72 10.03 0.27 -15.06
CA VAL A 72 9.83 -0.84 -16.00
C VAL A 72 10.98 -1.85 -16.02
N ARG A 73 12.08 -1.59 -15.31
CA ARG A 73 13.27 -2.47 -15.27
C ARG A 73 12.94 -3.87 -14.76
N HIS A 74 12.00 -4.00 -13.82
CA HIS A 74 11.55 -5.29 -13.29
C HIS A 74 10.83 -6.17 -14.32
N LEU A 75 10.45 -5.61 -15.47
CA LEU A 75 9.86 -6.36 -16.59
C LEU A 75 10.92 -7.07 -17.44
N ARG A 76 12.22 -6.82 -17.20
CA ARG A 76 13.33 -7.51 -17.87
C ARG A 76 13.86 -8.65 -17.00
N ASN A 77 14.22 -9.76 -17.64
CA ASN A 77 14.95 -10.83 -16.98
C ASN A 77 16.48 -10.60 -17.03
N ASP A 78 17.25 -11.46 -16.37
CA ASP A 78 18.72 -11.36 -16.31
C ASP A 78 19.43 -11.43 -17.66
N ARG A 79 18.75 -11.95 -18.69
CA ARG A 79 19.24 -11.99 -20.08
C ARG A 79 18.95 -10.70 -20.86
N GLY A 80 18.22 -9.77 -20.26
CA GLY A 80 17.77 -8.54 -20.91
C GLY A 80 16.53 -8.70 -21.78
N ASP A 81 15.89 -9.87 -21.80
CA ASP A 81 14.64 -10.09 -22.52
C ASP A 81 13.43 -9.69 -21.65
N TRP A 82 12.25 -9.51 -22.27
CA TRP A 82 11.00 -9.35 -21.53
C TRP A 82 10.72 -10.61 -20.71
N GLY A 83 10.62 -10.44 -19.40
CA GLY A 83 10.41 -11.53 -18.44
C GLY A 83 8.98 -12.06 -18.45
N THR A 84 8.83 -13.27 -17.90
CA THR A 84 7.54 -13.86 -17.55
C THR A 84 7.51 -14.17 -16.06
N ARG A 85 6.32 -14.15 -15.47
CA ARG A 85 6.06 -14.58 -14.10
C ARG A 85 5.29 -15.90 -14.10
N ASP A 86 5.87 -16.93 -13.50
CA ASP A 86 5.26 -18.25 -13.44
C ASP A 86 4.23 -18.37 -12.28
N ASP A 87 4.37 -17.54 -11.26
CA ASP A 87 3.49 -17.39 -10.08
C ASP A 87 2.22 -16.57 -10.36
N VAL A 88 2.11 -16.00 -11.57
CA VAL A 88 0.92 -15.30 -12.05
C VAL A 88 0.53 -15.85 -13.41
N TRP A 89 -0.70 -16.34 -13.53
CA TRP A 89 -1.28 -16.77 -14.80
C TRP A 89 -2.22 -15.72 -15.35
N VAL A 90 -2.36 -15.69 -16.67
CA VAL A 90 -3.35 -14.88 -17.36
C VAL A 90 -4.13 -15.76 -18.31
N ARG A 91 -5.44 -15.52 -18.36
CA ARG A 91 -6.36 -16.09 -19.33
C ARG A 91 -7.12 -14.97 -20.04
N TYR A 92 -7.13 -14.98 -21.37
CA TYR A 92 -7.86 -14.00 -22.16
C TYR A 92 -8.50 -14.63 -23.40
N GLN A 93 -9.82 -14.76 -23.39
CA GLN A 93 -10.61 -15.17 -24.56
C GLN A 93 -10.98 -13.93 -25.39
N ARG A 94 -10.23 -13.70 -26.47
CA ARG A 94 -10.44 -12.57 -27.38
C ARG A 94 -11.73 -12.74 -28.18
N GLU A 95 -12.39 -11.62 -28.56
CA GLU A 95 -13.67 -11.64 -29.31
C GLU A 95 -13.53 -12.37 -30.64
N ARG A 96 -12.43 -12.07 -31.35
CA ARG A 96 -12.15 -12.59 -32.70
C ARG A 96 -10.75 -13.19 -32.77
N GLY A 97 -10.41 -14.03 -31.80
CA GLY A 97 -9.10 -14.66 -31.75
C GLY A 97 -9.05 -15.90 -30.86
N PRO A 98 -7.98 -16.69 -30.97
CA PRO A 98 -7.76 -17.82 -30.08
C PRO A 98 -7.60 -17.36 -28.63
N LEU A 99 -7.93 -18.27 -27.71
CA LEU A 99 -7.64 -18.17 -26.29
C LEU A 99 -6.14 -17.94 -26.07
N LEU A 100 -5.82 -16.98 -25.22
CA LEU A 100 -4.49 -16.80 -24.67
C LEU A 100 -4.50 -17.28 -23.22
N ALA A 101 -3.66 -18.24 -22.87
CA ALA A 101 -3.53 -18.75 -21.51
C ALA A 101 -2.06 -19.09 -21.22
N GLY A 102 -1.53 -18.63 -20.08
CA GLY A 102 -0.16 -18.93 -19.70
C GLY A 102 0.38 -18.05 -18.57
N PRO A 103 1.70 -18.13 -18.28
CA PRO A 103 2.36 -17.25 -17.32
C PRO A 103 2.28 -15.79 -17.77
N LEU A 104 2.15 -14.88 -16.82
CA LEU A 104 2.08 -13.44 -17.06
C LEU A 104 3.34 -12.98 -17.81
N GLY A 105 3.13 -12.19 -18.85
CA GLY A 105 4.17 -11.62 -19.70
C GLY A 105 3.56 -10.75 -20.77
N MET A 106 4.37 -10.35 -21.76
CA MET A 106 3.86 -9.59 -22.91
C MET A 106 2.89 -10.42 -23.74
N GLY A 107 1.86 -9.76 -24.27
CA GLY A 107 1.03 -10.32 -25.33
C GLY A 107 -0.32 -10.87 -24.97
N PHE A 108 -0.77 -10.70 -23.72
CA PHE A 108 -2.18 -10.87 -23.35
C PHE A 108 -3.04 -9.68 -23.81
N SER A 109 -2.83 -9.26 -25.07
CA SER A 109 -3.44 -8.10 -25.73
C SER A 109 -4.54 -8.51 -26.72
N VAL A 110 -5.32 -7.55 -27.23
CA VAL A 110 -6.28 -7.81 -28.33
C VAL A 110 -5.60 -8.38 -29.58
N TYR A 111 -4.35 -8.00 -29.82
CA TYR A 111 -3.57 -8.42 -30.99
C TYR A 111 -3.04 -9.86 -30.85
N GLY A 112 -2.73 -10.28 -29.62
CA GLY A 112 -2.13 -11.60 -29.34
C GLY A 112 -0.71 -11.76 -29.87
N ASP A 113 -0.05 -10.64 -30.18
CA ASP A 113 1.39 -10.56 -30.43
C ASP A 113 2.16 -10.31 -29.13
N LYS A 114 3.49 -10.27 -29.15
CA LYS A 114 4.31 -9.90 -27.97
C LYS A 114 4.65 -8.41 -27.92
N HIS A 115 4.10 -7.62 -28.83
CA HIS A 115 4.41 -6.22 -29.05
C HIS A 115 3.45 -5.28 -28.33
N HIS A 116 2.41 -5.84 -27.70
CA HIS A 116 1.44 -5.10 -26.93
C HIS A 116 1.14 -5.76 -25.59
N PHE A 117 0.69 -4.94 -24.65
CA PHE A 117 0.24 -5.36 -23.33
C PHE A 117 -0.86 -4.42 -22.84
N GLY A 118 -1.56 -4.82 -21.78
CA GLY A 118 -2.50 -3.96 -21.07
C GLY A 118 -2.19 -3.82 -19.60
N PRO A 119 -3.14 -3.23 -18.85
CA PRO A 119 -3.01 -3.05 -17.40
C PRO A 119 -2.74 -4.36 -16.65
N GLU A 120 -3.10 -5.53 -17.22
CA GLU A 120 -2.85 -6.83 -16.61
C GLU A 120 -1.38 -7.06 -16.29
N LEU A 121 -0.46 -6.50 -17.08
CA LEU A 121 0.97 -6.71 -16.89
C LEU A 121 1.40 -6.19 -15.53
N GLN A 122 1.28 -4.87 -15.31
CA GLN A 122 1.71 -4.29 -14.04
C GLN A 122 0.77 -4.67 -12.88
N PHE A 123 -0.53 -4.84 -13.13
CA PHE A 123 -1.47 -5.36 -12.13
C PHE A 123 -1.02 -6.73 -11.61
N GLY A 124 -0.67 -7.65 -12.51
CA GLY A 124 -0.19 -8.99 -12.18
C GLY A 124 1.12 -8.96 -11.41
N HIS A 125 2.06 -8.08 -11.77
CA HIS A 125 3.29 -7.91 -10.98
C HIS A 125 3.01 -7.46 -9.55
N VAL A 126 2.13 -6.46 -9.34
CA VAL A 126 1.75 -6.00 -8.00
C VAL A 126 1.15 -7.13 -7.16
N LEU A 127 0.28 -7.95 -7.75
CA LEU A 127 -0.34 -9.06 -7.03
C LEU A 127 0.62 -10.22 -6.77
N GLY A 128 1.47 -10.56 -7.73
CA GLY A 128 2.49 -11.61 -7.55
C GLY A 128 3.52 -11.23 -6.49
N ASP A 129 3.85 -9.95 -6.32
CA ASP A 129 4.72 -9.49 -5.23
C ASP A 129 4.02 -9.50 -3.86
N HIS A 130 2.68 -9.43 -3.86
CA HIS A 130 1.89 -9.37 -2.63
C HIS A 130 1.51 -10.77 -2.11
N PHE A 131 1.20 -11.71 -3.01
CA PHE A 131 0.71 -13.04 -2.64
C PHE A 131 1.80 -14.10 -2.76
N GLU A 132 1.85 -14.98 -1.77
CA GLU A 132 2.58 -16.25 -1.90
C GLU A 132 1.78 -17.28 -2.72
N ASN A 133 0.46 -17.08 -2.87
CA ASN A 133 -0.42 -17.94 -3.68
C ASN A 133 -0.09 -17.83 -5.17
N GLN A 134 -0.39 -18.89 -5.93
CA GLN A 134 -0.57 -18.75 -7.37
C GLN A 134 -1.70 -17.74 -7.66
N VAL A 135 -1.45 -16.79 -8.56
CA VAL A 135 -2.45 -15.81 -9.00
C VAL A 135 -2.97 -16.19 -10.38
N LEU A 136 -4.26 -15.99 -10.65
CA LEU A 136 -4.87 -16.09 -11.97
C LEU A 136 -5.63 -14.80 -12.31
N LEU A 137 -5.27 -14.17 -13.42
CA LEU A 137 -5.98 -13.04 -14.01
C LEU A 137 -6.88 -13.54 -15.15
N ILE A 138 -8.19 -13.37 -15.02
CA ILE A 138 -9.16 -13.68 -16.09
C ILE A 138 -9.55 -12.37 -16.74
N LYS A 139 -9.11 -12.13 -17.98
CA LYS A 139 -9.50 -10.95 -18.76
C LYS A 139 -10.82 -11.20 -19.49
N THR A 140 -11.79 -10.32 -19.23
CA THR A 140 -13.09 -10.26 -19.91
C THR A 140 -13.28 -8.84 -20.46
N ALA A 141 -12.53 -8.55 -21.52
CA ALA A 141 -12.45 -7.22 -22.10
C ALA A 141 -12.64 -7.25 -23.62
N TRP A 142 -13.48 -6.36 -24.12
CA TRP A 142 -13.84 -6.27 -25.54
C TRP A 142 -14.01 -4.81 -26.00
N GLY A 143 -13.47 -4.50 -27.17
CA GLY A 143 -13.49 -3.15 -27.72
C GLY A 143 -14.89 -2.67 -28.11
N GLY A 144 -15.14 -1.37 -27.90
CA GLY A 144 -16.37 -0.73 -28.36
C GLY A 144 -17.64 -1.13 -27.61
N LYS A 145 -17.54 -1.57 -26.35
CA LYS A 145 -18.67 -2.01 -25.54
C LYS A 145 -19.01 -0.99 -24.44
N SER A 146 -20.31 -0.74 -24.28
CA SER A 146 -20.88 0.15 -23.27
C SER A 146 -21.37 -0.60 -22.03
N LEU A 147 -21.40 0.06 -20.88
CA LEU A 147 -22.14 -0.42 -19.72
C LEU A 147 -23.65 -0.25 -19.92
N TYR A 148 -24.07 0.81 -20.61
CA TYR A 148 -25.46 1.10 -20.90
C TYR A 148 -26.21 -0.03 -21.63
N LYS A 149 -25.56 -0.67 -22.62
CA LYS A 149 -26.16 -1.72 -23.46
C LYS A 149 -25.42 -3.05 -23.37
N ASP A 150 -24.12 -3.08 -23.61
CA ASP A 150 -23.41 -4.33 -23.88
C ASP A 150 -23.11 -5.13 -22.62
N PHE A 151 -22.68 -4.42 -21.56
CA PHE A 151 -22.48 -4.97 -20.22
C PHE A 151 -23.66 -4.70 -19.29
N ARG A 152 -24.84 -4.34 -19.85
CA ARG A 152 -26.01 -3.97 -19.04
C ARG A 152 -26.37 -5.13 -18.11
N PRO A 153 -26.30 -4.94 -16.79
CA PRO A 153 -26.53 -6.01 -15.83
C PRO A 153 -28.05 -6.27 -15.66
N PRO A 154 -28.47 -7.49 -15.30
CA PRO A 154 -29.88 -7.84 -15.18
C PRO A 154 -30.71 -6.93 -14.28
N SER A 155 -30.15 -6.50 -13.14
CA SER A 155 -30.84 -5.61 -12.19
C SER A 155 -30.98 -4.16 -12.66
N SER A 156 -30.37 -3.78 -13.78
CA SER A 156 -30.64 -2.50 -14.45
C SER A 156 -31.92 -2.49 -15.29
N GLY A 157 -32.63 -3.62 -15.40
CA GLY A 157 -33.83 -3.76 -16.22
C GLY A 157 -33.55 -3.67 -17.72
N GLY A 158 -34.60 -3.81 -18.54
CA GLY A 158 -34.44 -3.90 -19.99
C GLY A 158 -33.79 -5.21 -20.44
N GLU A 159 -33.18 -5.20 -21.63
CA GLU A 159 -32.49 -6.37 -22.18
C GLU A 159 -31.12 -6.54 -21.51
N VAL A 160 -30.81 -7.75 -21.04
CA VAL A 160 -29.50 -8.07 -20.46
C VAL A 160 -28.43 -7.97 -21.54
N GLY A 161 -27.35 -7.27 -21.22
CA GLY A 161 -26.27 -7.04 -22.16
C GLY A 161 -25.58 -8.34 -22.57
N PRO A 162 -25.36 -8.60 -23.88
CA PRO A 162 -24.74 -9.85 -24.33
C PRO A 162 -23.30 -10.02 -23.80
N TYR A 163 -22.59 -8.93 -23.52
CA TYR A 163 -21.24 -8.97 -22.97
C TYR A 163 -21.21 -9.12 -21.45
N TYR A 164 -22.29 -8.78 -20.74
CA TYR A 164 -22.47 -9.21 -19.35
C TYR A 164 -22.54 -10.75 -19.29
N THR A 165 -23.43 -11.36 -20.08
CA THR A 165 -23.59 -12.81 -20.12
C THR A 165 -22.30 -13.50 -20.58
N LYS A 166 -21.62 -12.94 -21.59
CA LYS A 166 -20.33 -13.46 -22.06
C LYS A 166 -19.24 -13.38 -20.99
N MET A 167 -19.14 -12.27 -20.24
CA MET A 167 -18.21 -12.12 -19.13
C MET A 167 -18.40 -13.23 -18.09
N ILE A 168 -19.64 -13.45 -17.63
CA ILE A 168 -19.94 -14.50 -16.65
C ILE A 168 -19.62 -15.90 -17.21
N ALA A 169 -19.94 -16.16 -18.48
CA ALA A 169 -19.63 -17.42 -19.14
C ALA A 169 -18.12 -17.66 -19.24
N ASP A 170 -17.34 -16.65 -19.63
CA ASP A 170 -15.89 -16.77 -19.77
C ASP A 170 -15.19 -16.94 -18.41
N VAL A 171 -15.69 -16.30 -17.34
CA VAL A 171 -15.22 -16.55 -15.96
C VAL A 171 -15.52 -17.99 -15.54
N ARG A 172 -16.74 -18.49 -15.76
CA ARG A 172 -17.10 -19.89 -15.44
C ARG A 172 -16.25 -20.89 -16.23
N ALA A 173 -16.02 -20.62 -17.51
CA ALA A 173 -15.19 -21.46 -18.36
C ALA A 173 -13.74 -21.52 -17.84
N ALA A 174 -13.16 -20.39 -17.44
CA ALA A 174 -11.84 -20.34 -16.85
C ALA A 174 -11.73 -21.21 -15.58
N LEU A 175 -12.67 -21.04 -14.65
CA LEU A 175 -12.69 -21.76 -13.38
C LEU A 175 -12.92 -23.26 -13.56
N ALA A 176 -13.72 -23.66 -14.55
CA ALA A 176 -13.97 -25.06 -14.85
C ALA A 176 -12.79 -25.78 -15.54
N ASN A 177 -11.89 -25.04 -16.19
CA ASN A 177 -10.83 -25.60 -17.02
C ASN A 177 -9.41 -25.35 -16.49
N LEU A 178 -9.25 -24.99 -15.20
CA LEU A 178 -7.94 -24.68 -14.60
C LEU A 178 -6.87 -25.76 -14.89
N LYS A 179 -7.21 -27.03 -14.71
CA LYS A 179 -6.29 -28.16 -14.95
C LYS A 179 -5.90 -28.34 -16.41
N ALA A 180 -6.83 -28.06 -17.33
CA ALA A 180 -6.59 -28.21 -18.77
C ALA A 180 -5.78 -27.04 -19.33
N GLU A 181 -6.04 -25.82 -18.86
CA GLU A 181 -5.43 -24.59 -19.37
C GLU A 181 -4.11 -24.23 -18.65
N PHE A 182 -3.91 -24.68 -17.40
CA PHE A 182 -2.73 -24.40 -16.59
C PHE A 182 -2.10 -25.69 -16.04
N PRO A 183 -1.13 -26.30 -16.75
CA PRO A 183 -0.55 -27.60 -16.36
C PRO A 183 0.12 -27.64 -14.98
N LYS A 184 0.49 -26.48 -14.42
CA LYS A 184 1.04 -26.33 -13.06
C LYS A 184 -0.04 -26.24 -11.97
N TYR A 185 -1.32 -26.29 -12.33
CA TYR A 185 -2.43 -26.39 -11.37
C TYR A 185 -2.43 -27.78 -10.74
N ALA A 186 -2.27 -27.80 -9.41
CA ALA A 186 -2.10 -28.99 -8.58
C ALA A 186 -3.40 -29.41 -7.87
N ASP A 187 -4.56 -29.09 -8.45
CA ASP A 187 -5.87 -29.34 -7.85
C ASP A 187 -6.07 -28.66 -6.47
N GLN A 188 -5.33 -27.58 -6.21
CA GLN A 188 -5.30 -26.87 -4.93
C GLN A 188 -6.53 -25.97 -4.65
N GLY A 189 -7.53 -26.01 -5.53
CA GLY A 189 -8.71 -25.16 -5.47
C GLY A 189 -8.43 -23.70 -5.82
N TYR A 190 -9.45 -22.87 -5.72
CA TYR A 190 -9.35 -21.43 -6.00
C TYR A 190 -10.21 -20.59 -5.06
N GLU A 191 -9.86 -19.31 -4.97
CA GLU A 191 -10.63 -18.28 -4.29
C GLU A 191 -10.82 -17.09 -5.25
N LEU A 192 -12.07 -16.67 -5.45
CA LEU A 192 -12.36 -15.41 -6.13
C LEU A 192 -11.98 -14.24 -5.23
N ALA A 193 -10.88 -13.59 -5.57
CA ALA A 193 -10.20 -12.62 -4.71
C ALA A 193 -10.47 -11.16 -5.11
N GLY A 194 -10.88 -10.89 -6.34
CA GLY A 194 -11.26 -9.52 -6.72
C GLY A 194 -11.83 -9.37 -8.13
N PHE A 195 -12.52 -8.26 -8.33
CA PHE A 195 -13.03 -7.81 -9.62
C PHE A 195 -12.49 -6.41 -9.93
N VAL A 196 -12.02 -6.20 -11.15
CA VAL A 196 -11.54 -4.89 -11.62
C VAL A 196 -12.42 -4.48 -12.79
N TRP A 197 -12.99 -3.28 -12.70
CA TRP A 197 -13.77 -2.67 -13.77
C TRP A 197 -13.04 -1.49 -14.36
N TYR A 198 -12.71 -1.56 -15.64
CA TYR A 198 -12.03 -0.49 -16.35
C TYR A 198 -12.67 -0.23 -17.73
N GLN A 199 -13.64 0.66 -17.73
CA GLN A 199 -14.51 0.91 -18.88
C GLN A 199 -15.07 2.34 -18.82
N GLY A 200 -15.56 2.86 -19.94
CA GLY A 200 -16.40 4.04 -19.96
C GLY A 200 -16.45 4.77 -21.30
N TRP A 201 -15.49 4.53 -22.21
CA TRP A 201 -15.39 5.29 -23.46
C TRP A 201 -16.73 5.33 -24.22
N ASN A 202 -17.33 4.15 -24.46
CA ASN A 202 -18.53 4.08 -25.27
C ASN A 202 -19.77 4.69 -24.60
N ASP A 203 -19.83 4.71 -23.27
CA ASP A 203 -20.87 5.42 -22.52
C ASP A 203 -20.70 6.93 -22.62
N GLY A 204 -19.46 7.42 -22.60
CA GLY A 204 -19.20 8.85 -22.83
C GLY A 204 -19.42 9.30 -24.28
N VAL A 205 -19.34 8.39 -25.26
CA VAL A 205 -19.75 8.67 -26.65
C VAL A 205 -21.27 8.89 -26.74
N ASP A 206 -22.09 8.11 -26.03
CA ASP A 206 -23.54 8.31 -25.93
C ASP A 206 -23.93 9.08 -24.65
N ALA A 207 -23.34 10.26 -24.50
CA ALA A 207 -23.47 11.11 -23.32
C ALA A 207 -24.92 11.40 -22.89
N LYS A 208 -25.87 11.45 -23.83
CA LYS A 208 -27.27 11.80 -23.53
C LYS A 208 -28.04 10.66 -22.87
N LYS A 209 -27.69 9.41 -23.18
CA LYS A 209 -28.42 8.22 -22.71
C LYS A 209 -27.63 7.45 -21.67
N ALA A 210 -26.34 7.23 -21.91
CA ALA A 210 -25.54 6.31 -21.12
C ALA A 210 -24.99 6.94 -19.84
N VAL A 211 -24.42 8.15 -19.92
CA VAL A 211 -23.82 8.83 -18.75
C VAL A 211 -24.81 9.02 -17.59
N PRO A 212 -26.08 9.44 -17.80
CA PRO A 212 -27.05 9.58 -16.71
C PRO A 212 -27.37 8.28 -15.96
N GLU A 213 -27.25 7.12 -16.60
CA GLU A 213 -27.52 5.82 -15.97
C GLU A 213 -26.26 5.14 -15.43
N TYR A 214 -25.07 5.67 -15.75
CA TYR A 214 -23.81 4.94 -15.57
C TYR A 214 -23.55 4.55 -14.11
N GLU A 215 -23.77 5.46 -13.16
CA GLU A 215 -23.57 5.18 -11.73
C GLU A 215 -24.43 3.99 -11.30
N GLN A 216 -25.73 4.04 -11.55
CA GLN A 216 -26.67 3.01 -11.11
C GLN A 216 -26.40 1.68 -11.84
N ASN A 217 -26.08 1.72 -13.13
CA ASN A 217 -25.71 0.53 -13.89
C ASN A 217 -24.41 -0.11 -13.35
N LEU A 218 -23.44 0.69 -12.91
CA LEU A 218 -22.20 0.16 -12.35
C LEU A 218 -22.43 -0.48 -10.97
N VAL A 219 -23.27 0.14 -10.13
CA VAL A 219 -23.69 -0.43 -8.85
C VAL A 219 -24.39 -1.78 -9.04
N ASN A 220 -25.30 -1.84 -10.02
CA ASN A 220 -26.03 -3.04 -10.39
C ASN A 220 -25.10 -4.13 -10.93
N LEU A 221 -24.13 -3.76 -11.79
CA LEU A 221 -23.13 -4.67 -12.32
C LEU A 221 -22.34 -5.35 -11.20
N ILE A 222 -21.89 -4.56 -10.22
CA ILE A 222 -21.13 -5.08 -9.08
C ILE A 222 -21.98 -6.07 -8.26
N LYS A 223 -23.24 -5.73 -7.98
CA LYS A 223 -24.16 -6.59 -7.22
C LYS A 223 -24.48 -7.89 -7.97
N ASP A 224 -24.72 -7.80 -9.27
CA ASP A 224 -25.09 -8.95 -10.08
C ASP A 224 -23.89 -9.88 -10.32
N VAL A 225 -22.69 -9.34 -10.56
CA VAL A 225 -21.44 -10.14 -10.62
C VAL A 225 -21.22 -10.89 -9.31
N ARG A 226 -21.37 -10.22 -8.16
CA ARG A 226 -21.25 -10.86 -6.83
C ARG A 226 -22.26 -11.99 -6.65
N THR A 227 -23.48 -11.79 -7.14
CA THR A 227 -24.56 -12.80 -7.08
C THR A 227 -24.25 -13.99 -7.99
N GLU A 228 -23.94 -13.75 -9.26
CA GLU A 228 -23.66 -14.78 -10.27
C GLU A 228 -22.43 -15.63 -9.94
N LEU A 229 -21.43 -15.01 -9.31
CA LEU A 229 -20.19 -15.67 -8.90
C LEU A 229 -20.24 -16.16 -7.43
N LYS A 230 -21.39 -16.00 -6.76
CA LYS A 230 -21.61 -16.40 -5.35
C LYS A 230 -20.55 -15.84 -4.38
N ALA A 231 -20.13 -14.60 -4.63
CA ALA A 231 -19.06 -13.93 -3.89
C ALA A 231 -19.57 -12.57 -3.33
N PRO A 232 -20.43 -12.57 -2.29
CA PRO A 232 -21.13 -11.36 -1.82
C PRO A 232 -20.21 -10.27 -1.28
N LYS A 233 -18.97 -10.61 -0.92
CA LYS A 233 -17.94 -9.67 -0.42
C LYS A 233 -16.77 -9.50 -1.40
N LEU A 234 -16.93 -9.88 -2.68
CA LEU A 234 -15.86 -9.76 -3.67
C LEU A 234 -15.37 -8.32 -3.75
N PRO A 235 -14.09 -8.05 -3.42
CA PRO A 235 -13.51 -6.72 -3.52
C PRO A 235 -13.55 -6.20 -4.95
N VAL A 236 -13.89 -4.92 -5.12
CA VAL A 236 -13.98 -4.30 -6.45
C VAL A 236 -13.12 -3.05 -6.56
N VAL A 237 -12.28 -3.00 -7.60
CA VAL A 237 -11.59 -1.78 -8.02
C VAL A 237 -12.28 -1.23 -9.26
N ILE A 238 -12.72 0.03 -9.19
CA ILE A 238 -13.20 0.80 -10.34
C ILE A 238 -12.05 1.69 -10.80
N GLY A 239 -11.53 1.46 -12.00
CA GLY A 239 -10.57 2.36 -12.63
C GLY A 239 -11.28 3.55 -13.25
N GLU A 240 -10.80 4.76 -12.95
CA GLU A 240 -11.23 5.97 -13.63
C GLU A 240 -11.01 5.82 -15.14
N LEU A 241 -12.03 6.12 -15.96
CA LEU A 241 -11.84 6.14 -17.41
C LEU A 241 -10.78 7.19 -17.76
N THR A 242 -9.66 6.72 -18.29
CA THR A 242 -8.71 7.58 -18.99
C THR A 242 -9.12 7.77 -20.45
N GLY A 243 -8.61 8.86 -21.01
CA GLY A 243 -8.78 9.23 -22.41
C GLY A 243 -7.63 10.15 -22.77
N PRO A 244 -7.76 11.02 -23.78
CA PRO A 244 -6.67 11.90 -24.17
C PRO A 244 -6.42 13.08 -23.21
N TRP A 245 -6.99 13.06 -22.01
CA TRP A 245 -7.01 14.22 -21.10
C TRP A 245 -6.79 13.84 -19.63
N VAL A 246 -6.04 14.70 -18.94
CA VAL A 246 -6.02 14.77 -17.48
C VAL A 246 -7.35 15.31 -16.98
N ASP A 247 -7.76 16.48 -17.47
CA ASP A 247 -9.07 17.06 -17.17
C ASP A 247 -10.06 16.78 -18.29
N ALA A 248 -11.04 15.94 -18.00
CA ALA A 248 -12.03 15.53 -18.99
C ALA A 248 -13.06 16.64 -19.26
N PRO A 249 -13.43 16.90 -20.52
CA PRO A 249 -14.43 17.91 -20.84
C PRO A 249 -15.85 17.36 -20.72
N GLY A 250 -16.79 18.19 -20.26
CA GLY A 250 -18.23 17.96 -20.35
C GLY A 250 -18.67 16.60 -19.81
N ALA A 251 -19.44 15.86 -20.62
CA ALA A 251 -20.03 14.57 -20.24
C ALA A 251 -19.00 13.52 -19.81
N TRP A 252 -17.75 13.64 -20.24
CA TRP A 252 -16.68 12.75 -19.80
C TRP A 252 -16.25 13.00 -18.36
N SER A 253 -16.25 14.26 -17.91
CA SER A 253 -16.09 14.58 -16.49
C SER A 253 -17.26 14.04 -15.69
N ASP A 254 -18.48 14.12 -16.20
CA ASP A 254 -19.66 13.62 -15.49
C ASP A 254 -19.67 12.09 -15.40
N LEU A 255 -19.19 11.40 -16.43
CA LEU A 255 -18.95 9.97 -16.40
C LEU A 255 -17.92 9.56 -15.34
N ARG A 256 -16.79 10.30 -15.23
CA ARG A 256 -15.78 10.05 -14.19
C ARG A 256 -16.34 10.27 -12.77
N LYS A 257 -17.17 11.30 -12.60
CA LYS A 257 -17.91 11.51 -11.34
C LYS A 257 -18.85 10.36 -11.04
N ALA A 258 -19.56 9.84 -12.04
CA ALA A 258 -20.44 8.67 -11.88
C ALA A 258 -19.66 7.39 -11.50
N GLN A 259 -18.46 7.19 -12.04
CA GLN A 259 -17.56 6.09 -11.62
C GLN A 259 -17.15 6.22 -10.15
N ALA A 260 -16.77 7.42 -9.71
CA ALA A 260 -16.40 7.68 -8.32
C ALA A 260 -17.61 7.52 -7.37
N ALA A 261 -18.75 8.12 -7.72
CA ALA A 261 -19.99 8.05 -6.94
C ALA A 261 -20.47 6.60 -6.76
N ALA A 262 -20.34 5.75 -7.78
CA ALA A 262 -20.66 4.33 -7.67
C ALA A 262 -19.80 3.62 -6.61
N ALA A 263 -18.52 3.97 -6.48
CA ALA A 263 -17.64 3.41 -5.44
C ALA A 263 -17.97 3.94 -4.03
N GLU A 264 -18.48 5.16 -3.92
CA GLU A 264 -18.80 5.85 -2.67
C GLU A 264 -20.13 5.41 -2.03
N ARG A 265 -20.90 4.54 -2.71
CA ARG A 265 -22.17 4.01 -2.21
C ARG A 265 -22.00 3.38 -0.82
N PRO A 266 -22.87 3.70 0.17
CA PRO A 266 -22.70 3.22 1.54
C PRO A 266 -22.57 1.70 1.65
N GLU A 267 -23.31 0.94 0.83
CA GLU A 267 -23.25 -0.52 0.79
C GLU A 267 -21.90 -1.10 0.34
N PHE A 268 -21.01 -0.28 -0.20
CA PHE A 268 -19.73 -0.67 -0.77
C PHE A 268 -18.52 -0.22 0.06
N LYS A 269 -18.75 0.50 1.17
CA LYS A 269 -17.70 1.01 2.05
C LYS A 269 -16.73 -0.10 2.49
N GLY A 270 -15.43 0.12 2.24
CA GLY A 270 -14.36 -0.80 2.61
C GLY A 270 -14.25 -2.06 1.75
N ASN A 271 -15.06 -2.18 0.68
CA ASN A 271 -15.04 -3.34 -0.21
C ASN A 271 -14.98 -2.93 -1.70
N VAL A 272 -15.37 -1.71 -2.05
CA VAL A 272 -15.17 -1.13 -3.39
C VAL A 272 -14.32 0.13 -3.27
N THR A 273 -13.43 0.35 -4.23
CA THR A 273 -12.63 1.57 -4.31
C THR A 273 -12.56 2.11 -5.73
N PHE A 274 -12.54 3.43 -5.85
CA PHE A 274 -12.28 4.14 -7.10
C PHE A 274 -10.80 4.52 -7.14
N VAL A 275 -10.13 4.19 -8.26
CA VAL A 275 -8.73 4.53 -8.50
C VAL A 275 -8.67 5.59 -9.58
N SER A 276 -8.26 6.80 -9.20
CA SER A 276 -8.00 7.87 -10.17
C SER A 276 -6.76 7.54 -10.98
N THR A 277 -6.90 7.58 -12.30
CA THR A 277 -5.85 7.27 -13.29
C THR A 277 -5.57 8.44 -14.21
N ARG A 278 -6.37 9.51 -14.16
CA ARG A 278 -6.31 10.65 -15.09
C ARG A 278 -4.94 11.31 -15.21
N ALA A 279 -4.13 11.30 -14.15
CA ALA A 279 -2.79 11.89 -14.15
C ALA A 279 -1.73 11.00 -14.85
N PHE A 280 -2.08 9.77 -15.21
CA PHE A 280 -1.16 8.82 -15.84
C PHE A 280 -1.12 8.94 -17.36
N VAL A 281 -2.11 9.59 -17.99
CA VAL A 281 -2.09 9.79 -19.44
C VAL A 281 -0.86 10.62 -19.84
N ARG A 282 -0.17 10.19 -20.89
CA ARG A 282 0.93 10.95 -21.49
C ARG A 282 0.47 11.71 -22.74
N PRO A 283 1.12 12.82 -23.08
CA PRO A 283 0.75 13.60 -24.26
C PRO A 283 0.82 12.76 -25.55
N ALA A 284 -0.09 13.04 -26.49
CA ALA A 284 -0.15 12.37 -27.79
C ALA A 284 1.20 12.38 -28.52
N LYS A 285 1.90 13.53 -28.52
CA LYS A 285 3.19 13.72 -29.20
C LYS A 285 4.34 12.87 -28.63
N GLU A 286 4.19 12.40 -27.39
CA GLU A 286 5.16 11.58 -26.65
C GLU A 286 4.77 10.09 -26.63
N SER A 287 3.77 9.71 -27.44
CA SER A 287 3.18 8.38 -27.41
C SER A 287 3.25 7.69 -28.77
N PRO A 288 3.18 6.35 -28.82
CA PRO A 288 3.36 5.60 -30.06
C PRO A 288 2.25 5.88 -31.07
N ASN A 289 1.01 6.07 -30.59
CA ASN A 289 -0.17 6.22 -31.44
C ASN A 289 -0.88 7.57 -31.18
N PRO A 290 -0.35 8.72 -31.63
CA PRO A 290 -0.90 10.04 -31.30
C PRO A 290 -2.39 10.25 -31.66
N GLY A 291 -2.91 9.53 -32.67
CA GLY A 291 -4.31 9.58 -33.07
C GLY A 291 -5.28 8.74 -32.23
N HIS A 292 -4.77 7.88 -31.34
CA HIS A 292 -5.58 6.89 -30.60
C HIS A 292 -5.85 7.33 -29.16
N GLY A 293 -6.36 8.54 -28.97
CA GLY A 293 -6.62 9.10 -27.63
C GLY A 293 -7.61 8.27 -26.78
N HIS A 294 -8.49 7.52 -27.43
CA HIS A 294 -9.42 6.59 -26.79
C HIS A 294 -8.74 5.36 -26.17
N HIS A 295 -7.48 5.09 -26.54
CA HIS A 295 -6.63 4.01 -26.01
C HIS A 295 -5.36 4.55 -25.35
N GLU A 296 -5.45 5.74 -24.75
CA GLU A 296 -4.30 6.38 -24.08
C GLU A 296 -3.06 6.50 -24.99
N PHE A 297 -3.30 6.66 -26.29
CA PHE A 297 -2.28 6.75 -27.34
C PHE A 297 -1.35 5.52 -27.42
N GLY A 298 -1.74 4.38 -26.84
CA GLY A 298 -0.88 3.19 -26.71
C GLY A 298 0.37 3.42 -25.86
N ASN A 299 0.37 4.44 -24.99
CA ASN A 299 1.54 4.81 -24.21
C ASN A 299 1.84 3.77 -23.11
N ALA A 300 3.05 3.24 -23.12
CA ALA A 300 3.48 2.22 -22.18
C ALA A 300 3.55 2.71 -20.73
N GLU A 301 3.98 3.95 -20.50
CA GLU A 301 4.08 4.49 -19.14
C GLU A 301 2.67 4.63 -18.54
N THR A 302 1.71 5.10 -19.34
CA THR A 302 0.30 5.16 -18.93
C THR A 302 -0.20 3.75 -18.58
N GLY A 303 0.00 2.75 -19.44
CA GLY A 303 -0.43 1.38 -19.19
C GLY A 303 0.15 0.77 -17.90
N VAL A 304 1.45 0.98 -17.66
CA VAL A 304 2.14 0.51 -16.45
C VAL A 304 1.60 1.21 -15.21
N LEU A 305 1.47 2.54 -15.23
CA LEU A 305 0.97 3.30 -14.08
C LEU A 305 -0.48 2.97 -13.75
N VAL A 306 -1.33 2.82 -14.78
CA VAL A 306 -2.72 2.38 -14.61
C VAL A 306 -2.76 0.99 -13.98
N GLY A 307 -2.08 0.00 -14.57
CA GLY A 307 -2.05 -1.37 -14.03
C GLY A 307 -1.52 -1.43 -12.59
N GLY A 308 -0.46 -0.65 -12.31
CA GLY A 308 0.11 -0.52 -10.97
C GLY A 308 -0.88 0.07 -9.97
N ALA A 309 -1.55 1.17 -10.32
CA ALA A 309 -2.52 1.82 -9.45
C ALA A 309 -3.75 0.95 -9.17
N LEU A 310 -4.26 0.25 -10.20
CA LEU A 310 -5.36 -0.71 -10.03
C LEU A 310 -4.94 -1.87 -9.11
N GLY A 311 -3.72 -2.38 -9.29
CA GLY A 311 -3.17 -3.44 -8.44
C GLY A 311 -3.02 -3.00 -6.99
N GLN A 312 -2.50 -1.80 -6.75
CA GLN A 312 -2.36 -1.23 -5.41
C GLN A 312 -3.72 -0.94 -4.77
N GLY A 313 -4.71 -0.49 -5.55
CA GLY A 313 -6.10 -0.35 -5.09
C GLY A 313 -6.66 -1.69 -4.59
N MET A 314 -6.39 -2.77 -5.34
CA MET A 314 -6.83 -4.12 -4.96
C MET A 314 -6.11 -4.62 -3.70
N VAL A 315 -4.79 -4.46 -3.62
CA VAL A 315 -3.99 -4.81 -2.43
C VAL A 315 -4.50 -4.06 -1.20
N ARG A 316 -4.86 -2.77 -1.31
CA ARG A 316 -5.42 -2.00 -0.20
C ARG A 316 -6.78 -2.52 0.26
N LEU A 317 -7.63 -2.99 -0.65
CA LEU A 317 -8.91 -3.61 -0.28
C LEU A 317 -8.71 -4.96 0.42
N LEU A 318 -7.71 -5.73 -0.02
CA LEU A 318 -7.39 -7.06 0.50
C LEU A 318 -6.53 -7.04 1.77
N ALA A 319 -5.82 -5.94 2.02
CA ALA A 319 -5.18 -5.70 3.29
C ALA A 319 -6.23 -5.80 4.41
N PRO A 320 -5.85 -6.27 5.61
CA PRO A 320 -6.74 -6.25 6.75
C PRO A 320 -7.32 -4.84 6.92
N GLN A 321 -8.59 -4.68 6.57
CA GLN A 321 -9.27 -3.41 6.81
C GLN A 321 -9.26 -3.17 8.31
N PRO A 322 -9.01 -1.94 8.79
CA PRO A 322 -9.30 -1.62 10.18
C PRO A 322 -10.76 -2.04 10.44
N GLU A 323 -10.96 -2.94 11.41
CA GLU A 323 -12.26 -3.60 11.57
C GLU A 323 -13.41 -2.56 11.66
N PRO A 324 -14.58 -2.86 11.06
CA PRO A 324 -15.73 -1.97 11.10
C PRO A 324 -16.11 -1.60 12.54
N LYS A 325 -16.47 -0.32 12.73
CA LYS A 325 -16.79 0.33 14.03
C LYS A 325 -18.00 -0.24 14.80
N ASP A 326 -18.60 -1.34 14.34
CA ASP A 326 -19.82 -1.92 14.92
C ASP A 326 -19.59 -3.18 15.78
N LYS A 327 -18.35 -3.50 16.14
CA LYS A 327 -18.10 -4.34 17.32
C LYS A 327 -18.03 -3.50 18.57
N LYS A 328 -18.65 -4.02 19.63
CA LYS A 328 -18.51 -3.64 21.03
C LYS A 328 -17.07 -3.14 21.28
N GLU A 329 -16.94 -1.90 21.75
CA GLU A 329 -15.65 -1.26 22.05
C GLU A 329 -14.71 -2.27 22.74
N PRO A 330 -13.45 -2.45 22.26
CA PRO A 330 -12.52 -3.39 22.86
C PRO A 330 -12.44 -3.20 24.37
N SER A 331 -12.49 -4.28 25.13
CA SER A 331 -12.52 -4.20 26.60
C SER A 331 -11.36 -3.37 27.15
N LYS A 332 -11.64 -2.47 28.09
CA LYS A 332 -10.65 -1.73 28.88
C LYS A 332 -10.20 -2.59 30.08
N PRO A 333 -8.97 -2.42 30.60
CA PRO A 333 -8.53 -3.16 31.78
C PRO A 333 -9.35 -2.78 33.00
N THR A 334 -9.70 -3.77 33.83
CA THR A 334 -10.32 -3.56 35.15
C THR A 334 -9.27 -3.36 36.24
N SER A 335 -8.08 -3.91 36.05
CA SER A 335 -6.97 -3.86 36.99
C SER A 335 -5.63 -3.99 36.25
N ARG A 336 -4.56 -3.50 36.89
CA ARG A 336 -3.20 -3.57 36.38
C ARG A 336 -2.23 -3.92 37.50
N THR A 337 -1.32 -4.84 37.24
CA THR A 337 -0.21 -5.20 38.12
C THR A 337 0.97 -4.27 37.86
N MET A 338 1.56 -3.72 38.92
CA MET A 338 2.77 -2.91 38.83
C MET A 338 4.00 -3.82 38.73
N LYS A 339 4.87 -3.56 37.75
CA LYS A 339 6.18 -4.17 37.60
C LYS A 339 7.25 -3.10 37.51
N THR A 340 8.45 -3.42 37.98
CA THR A 340 9.64 -2.60 37.74
C THR A 340 10.41 -3.18 36.57
N VAL A 341 10.61 -2.40 35.51
CA VAL A 341 11.37 -2.80 34.31
C VAL A 341 12.39 -1.72 34.03
N GLU A 342 13.68 -2.06 34.06
CA GLU A 342 14.78 -1.11 33.84
C GLU A 342 14.74 0.15 34.74
N GLY A 343 14.07 0.06 35.89
CA GLY A 343 13.86 1.17 36.84
C GLY A 343 12.60 2.02 36.59
N TRP A 344 11.85 1.77 35.50
CA TRP A 344 10.52 2.34 35.29
C TRP A 344 9.45 1.55 36.02
N THR A 345 8.41 2.27 36.45
CA THR A 345 7.16 1.64 36.87
C THR A 345 6.30 1.33 35.63
N VAL A 346 6.11 0.05 35.34
CA VAL A 346 5.24 -0.43 34.25
C VAL A 346 3.95 -1.00 34.85
N ARG A 347 2.80 -0.39 34.54
CA ARG A 347 1.47 -0.87 34.91
C ARG A 347 0.97 -1.80 33.81
N VAL A 348 0.97 -3.10 34.06
CA VAL A 348 0.59 -4.13 33.09
C VAL A 348 -0.83 -4.57 33.34
N ASP A 349 -1.67 -4.48 32.33
CA ASP A 349 -3.01 -5.07 32.31
C ASP A 349 -2.98 -6.55 32.70
N ASP A 350 -3.76 -6.91 33.72
CA ASP A 350 -3.75 -8.27 34.27
C ASP A 350 -4.19 -9.33 33.24
N ARG A 351 -4.92 -8.92 32.19
CA ARG A 351 -5.29 -9.80 31.06
C ARG A 351 -4.08 -10.26 30.24
N LEU A 352 -2.95 -9.55 30.31
CA LEU A 352 -1.66 -9.94 29.71
C LEU A 352 -0.83 -10.85 30.60
N LEU A 353 -1.24 -11.07 31.85
CA LEU A 353 -0.51 -11.88 32.82
C LEU A 353 -1.12 -13.28 33.00
N THR A 354 -2.21 -13.56 32.29
CA THR A 354 -2.96 -14.81 32.39
C THR A 354 -3.36 -15.32 31.01
N ALA A 355 -3.55 -16.63 30.89
CA ALA A 355 -4.03 -17.24 29.66
C ALA A 355 -5.39 -16.62 29.24
N PRO A 356 -5.63 -16.40 27.93
CA PRO A 356 -4.80 -16.86 26.81
C PRO A 356 -3.74 -15.85 26.33
N ASN A 357 -3.55 -14.70 26.98
CA ASN A 357 -2.68 -13.62 26.46
C ASN A 357 -1.33 -13.50 27.17
N ASP A 358 -0.99 -14.44 28.05
CA ASP A 358 0.25 -14.48 28.81
C ASP A 358 1.50 -14.55 27.91
N ASP A 359 1.47 -15.30 26.80
CA ASP A 359 2.55 -15.31 25.82
C ASP A 359 2.74 -13.93 25.12
N LEU A 360 1.64 -13.27 24.75
CA LEU A 360 1.68 -11.92 24.19
C LEU A 360 2.22 -10.92 25.21
N GLY A 361 1.77 -11.00 26.46
CA GLY A 361 2.24 -10.17 27.56
C GLY A 361 3.73 -10.33 27.83
N ALA A 362 4.23 -11.57 27.88
CA ALA A 362 5.65 -11.87 28.06
C ALA A 362 6.49 -11.29 26.91
N LYS A 363 6.06 -11.43 25.66
CA LYS A 363 6.73 -10.86 24.49
C LYS A 363 6.74 -9.33 24.51
N ALA A 364 5.61 -8.71 24.84
CA ALA A 364 5.49 -7.25 24.93
C ALA A 364 6.39 -6.67 26.03
N LEU A 365 6.42 -7.30 27.20
CA LEU A 365 7.29 -6.89 28.31
C LEU A 365 8.77 -7.04 27.96
N ARG A 366 9.17 -8.16 27.35
CA ARG A 366 10.55 -8.37 26.91
C ARG A 366 10.99 -7.34 25.87
N PHE A 367 10.11 -7.01 24.93
CA PHE A 367 10.39 -5.96 23.95
C PHE A 367 10.57 -4.60 24.63
N LEU A 368 9.65 -4.25 25.54
CA LEU A 368 9.73 -2.99 26.29
C LEU A 368 11.01 -2.92 27.12
N GLU A 369 11.38 -3.99 27.83
CA GLU A 369 12.63 -4.11 28.58
C GLU A 369 13.85 -3.83 27.71
N ASN A 370 13.94 -4.45 26.52
CA ASN A 370 15.03 -4.19 25.59
C ASN A 370 15.11 -2.71 25.18
N LYS A 371 13.98 -2.08 24.85
CA LYS A 371 13.94 -0.65 24.46
C LYS A 371 14.32 0.27 25.61
N LEU A 372 13.86 -0.02 26.83
CA LEU A 372 14.20 0.77 28.01
C LEU A 372 15.68 0.59 28.40
N ALA A 373 16.25 -0.59 28.20
CA ALA A 373 17.68 -0.83 28.40
C ALA A 373 18.53 0.00 27.43
N ASP A 374 18.17 0.04 26.14
CA ASP A 374 18.82 0.89 25.14
C ASP A 374 18.74 2.37 25.53
N ILE A 375 17.56 2.85 25.93
CA ILE A 375 17.34 4.23 26.39
C ILE A 375 18.22 4.57 27.60
N LYS A 376 18.32 3.67 28.58
CA LYS A 376 19.15 3.85 29.78
C LYS A 376 20.63 3.99 29.45
N ILE A 377 21.10 3.35 28.39
CA ILE A 377 22.50 3.39 27.95
C ILE A 377 22.82 4.72 27.26
N VAL A 378 21.93 5.20 26.39
CA VAL A 378 22.23 6.37 25.54
C VAL A 378 21.93 7.71 26.20
N ILE A 379 21.00 7.75 27.17
CA ILE A 379 20.60 8.99 27.84
C ILE A 379 21.40 9.20 29.14
N PRO A 380 21.84 10.43 29.45
CA PRO A 380 22.53 10.72 30.70
C PRO A 380 21.72 10.31 31.95
N ALA A 381 22.41 9.72 32.93
CA ALA A 381 21.78 9.05 34.06
C ALA A 381 20.87 9.97 34.91
N ASP A 382 21.15 11.26 34.99
CA ASP A 382 20.30 12.22 35.69
C ASP A 382 18.98 12.47 34.93
N LYS A 383 18.98 12.41 33.60
CA LYS A 383 17.77 12.50 32.78
C LYS A 383 16.99 11.19 32.78
N VAL A 384 17.68 10.05 32.74
CA VAL A 384 17.05 8.73 32.91
C VAL A 384 16.27 8.67 34.22
N LYS A 385 16.84 9.17 35.33
CA LYS A 385 16.12 9.24 36.61
C LYS A 385 14.82 10.04 36.51
N LYS A 386 14.78 11.10 35.70
CA LYS A 386 13.56 11.87 35.42
C LYS A 386 12.57 11.11 34.54
N LEU A 387 13.06 10.39 33.53
CA LEU A 387 12.20 9.54 32.71
C LEU A 387 11.60 8.37 33.51
N GLN A 388 12.35 7.81 34.47
CA GLN A 388 11.88 6.74 35.35
C GLN A 388 10.79 7.17 36.33
N GLU A 389 10.63 8.47 36.59
CA GLU A 389 9.49 9.03 37.34
C GLU A 389 8.17 8.92 36.53
N VAL A 390 8.26 8.73 35.20
CA VAL A 390 7.09 8.56 34.31
C VAL A 390 6.65 7.10 34.30
N ALA A 391 5.39 6.86 34.67
CA ALA A 391 4.81 5.52 34.56
C ALA A 391 4.59 5.14 33.09
N ILE A 392 4.79 3.87 32.75
CA ILE A 392 4.41 3.29 31.46
C ILE A 392 3.22 2.37 31.68
N VAL A 393 2.21 2.42 30.82
CA VAL A 393 1.01 1.58 30.87
C VAL A 393 1.01 0.64 29.67
N LEU A 394 0.89 -0.66 29.92
CA LEU A 394 0.84 -1.69 28.90
C LEU A 394 -0.48 -2.43 28.98
N ASP A 395 -1.35 -2.24 27.99
CA ASP A 395 -2.68 -2.83 27.95
C ASP A 395 -2.82 -3.86 26.82
N LEU A 396 -3.66 -4.88 27.03
CA LEU A 396 -4.04 -5.81 25.95
C LEU A 396 -4.80 -5.04 24.86
N THR A 397 -5.82 -4.31 25.29
CA THR A 397 -6.62 -3.34 24.53
C THR A 397 -7.13 -2.26 25.48
N HIS A 398 -7.32 -1.02 25.02
CA HIS A 398 -7.91 0.05 25.84
C HIS A 398 -9.01 0.82 25.11
N GLY A 399 -10.16 0.18 24.89
CA GLY A 399 -11.22 0.76 24.08
C GLY A 399 -10.78 0.97 22.65
N ASN A 400 -11.08 2.15 22.11
CA ASN A 400 -10.71 2.53 20.74
C ASN A 400 -9.31 3.18 20.64
N LEU A 401 -8.54 3.26 21.74
CA LEU A 401 -7.16 3.76 21.67
C LEU A 401 -6.27 2.76 20.93
N GLY A 402 -5.46 3.29 20.02
CA GLY A 402 -4.58 2.48 19.18
C GLY A 402 -3.12 2.91 19.24
N PRO A 403 -2.77 4.12 18.77
CA PRO A 403 -1.39 4.61 18.79
C PRO A 403 -0.80 4.63 20.21
N MET A 404 0.50 4.35 20.31
CA MET A 404 1.28 4.69 21.50
C MET A 404 1.22 6.21 21.69
N GLN A 405 1.12 6.65 22.93
CA GLN A 405 0.93 8.08 23.21
C GLN A 405 1.25 8.43 24.68
N TYR A 406 1.83 9.60 24.88
CA TYR A 406 1.86 10.30 26.16
C TYR A 406 0.56 11.08 26.40
N HIS A 407 -0.06 10.92 27.57
CA HIS A 407 -1.27 11.66 27.95
C HIS A 407 -0.92 12.86 28.84
N PRO A 408 -0.89 14.11 28.36
CA PRO A 408 -0.43 15.23 29.18
C PRO A 408 -1.41 15.64 30.28
N SER A 409 -2.71 15.38 30.11
CA SER A 409 -3.73 15.75 31.10
C SER A 409 -4.93 14.82 31.12
N ALA A 410 -5.64 14.82 32.25
CA ALA A 410 -6.86 14.05 32.43
C ALA A 410 -8.07 14.60 31.64
N GLY A 411 -8.00 15.82 31.10
CA GLY A 411 -9.14 16.50 30.48
C GLY A 411 -9.67 15.73 29.26
N TRP A 412 -8.80 15.47 28.28
CA TRP A 412 -9.16 14.71 27.08
C TRP A 412 -9.57 13.27 27.40
N LEU A 413 -8.88 12.62 28.34
CA LEU A 413 -9.20 11.26 28.79
C LEU A 413 -10.64 11.17 29.30
N LYS A 414 -11.03 12.04 30.25
CA LYS A 414 -12.40 12.08 30.80
C LYS A 414 -13.43 12.39 29.73
N ALA A 415 -13.16 13.38 28.86
CA ALA A 415 -14.06 13.77 27.78
C ALA A 415 -14.33 12.64 26.76
N ASN A 416 -13.41 11.68 26.65
CA ASN A 416 -13.51 10.55 25.73
C ASN A 416 -13.77 9.20 26.44
N GLY A 417 -14.21 9.23 27.71
CA GLY A 417 -14.60 8.00 28.43
C GLY A 417 -13.44 7.09 28.83
N TYR A 418 -12.25 7.67 29.01
CA TYR A 418 -11.06 6.99 29.52
C TYR A 418 -10.76 7.44 30.95
N SER A 419 -10.06 6.57 31.68
CA SER A 419 -9.72 6.83 33.08
C SER A 419 -8.68 7.94 33.21
N ALA A 420 -8.87 8.80 34.21
CA ALA A 420 -7.96 9.91 34.53
C ALA A 420 -6.60 9.43 35.07
N ASP A 421 -6.49 8.16 35.51
CA ASP A 421 -5.25 7.54 35.98
C ASP A 421 -4.21 7.34 34.86
N LEU A 422 -4.60 7.54 33.60
CA LEU A 422 -3.69 7.57 32.45
C LEU A 422 -3.01 8.93 32.27
N ALA A 423 -3.40 9.98 33.00
CA ALA A 423 -2.74 11.28 32.88
C ALA A 423 -1.28 11.20 33.32
N ARG A 424 -0.43 11.92 32.59
CA ARG A 424 1.02 12.07 32.79
C ARG A 424 1.80 10.75 32.73
N CYS A 425 1.34 9.80 31.92
CA CYS A 425 2.01 8.54 31.68
C CYS A 425 2.17 8.27 30.17
N VAL A 426 3.13 7.42 29.82
CA VAL A 426 3.24 6.83 28.49
C VAL A 426 2.31 5.62 28.43
N HIS A 427 1.43 5.58 27.43
CA HIS A 427 0.44 4.52 27.29
C HIS A 427 0.67 3.75 25.98
N LEU A 428 0.79 2.43 26.11
CA LEU A 428 0.84 1.44 25.04
C LEU A 428 -0.52 0.71 25.02
N PRO A 429 -1.53 1.21 24.28
CA PRO A 429 -2.92 0.82 24.47
C PRO A 429 -3.26 -0.57 23.91
N ARG A 430 -2.38 -1.12 23.06
CA ARG A 430 -2.54 -2.41 22.40
C ARG A 430 -1.20 -3.16 22.38
N ALA A 431 -1.07 -4.18 23.22
CA ALA A 431 0.16 -4.97 23.32
C ALA A 431 0.57 -5.62 21.99
N ALA A 432 -0.41 -5.99 21.16
CA ALA A 432 -0.18 -6.58 19.84
C ALA A 432 0.59 -5.67 18.86
N ASP A 433 0.54 -4.34 19.07
CA ASP A 433 1.20 -3.37 18.19
C ASP A 433 2.65 -3.10 18.58
N ILE A 434 3.12 -3.65 19.72
CA ILE A 434 4.45 -3.36 20.25
C ILE A 434 5.51 -4.19 19.54
N VAL A 435 5.30 -5.51 19.49
CA VAL A 435 6.29 -6.47 18.97
C VAL A 435 6.12 -6.65 17.47
N THR A 436 6.41 -5.59 16.72
CA THR A 436 6.20 -5.55 15.26
C THR A 436 7.51 -5.26 14.53
N ARG A 437 7.59 -5.65 13.24
CA ARG A 437 8.73 -5.31 12.37
C ARG A 437 8.90 -3.78 12.24
N ARG A 438 7.79 -3.04 12.25
CA ARG A 438 7.75 -1.57 12.22
C ARG A 438 8.56 -0.98 13.37
N ASN A 439 8.30 -1.40 14.62
CA ASN A 439 8.97 -0.85 15.80
C ASN A 439 10.43 -1.34 15.99
N VAL A 440 10.95 -2.09 15.01
CA VAL A 440 12.34 -2.54 14.95
C VAL A 440 13.08 -1.91 13.76
N ARG A 441 12.44 -1.86 12.58
CA ARG A 441 13.08 -1.41 11.34
C ARG A 441 12.75 0.02 10.95
N GLU A 442 11.55 0.49 11.29
CA GLU A 442 11.01 1.77 10.83
C GLU A 442 11.07 2.77 11.97
N GLN A 443 10.45 2.45 13.11
CA GLN A 443 10.38 3.30 14.30
C GLN A 443 11.08 2.65 15.51
N PRO A 444 12.40 2.42 15.46
CA PRO A 444 13.13 1.71 16.51
C PRO A 444 13.12 2.43 17.87
N TRP A 445 12.89 3.75 17.89
CA TRP A 445 12.93 4.60 19.08
C TRP A 445 11.55 5.15 19.49
N VAL A 446 10.45 4.54 19.04
CA VAL A 446 9.08 4.96 19.39
C VAL A 446 8.81 5.04 20.90
N ILE A 447 9.44 4.18 21.72
CA ILE A 447 9.31 4.29 23.19
C ILE A 447 10.02 5.54 23.72
N LEU A 448 11.16 5.90 23.13
CA LEU A 448 11.86 7.14 23.45
C LEU A 448 11.06 8.36 22.97
N HIS A 449 10.40 8.29 21.82
CA HIS A 449 9.50 9.33 21.34
C HIS A 449 8.45 9.72 22.41
N GLU A 450 7.73 8.73 22.93
CA GLU A 450 6.72 8.96 23.96
C GLU A 450 7.31 9.48 25.27
N LEU A 451 8.48 8.96 25.67
CA LEU A 451 9.21 9.45 26.83
C LEU A 451 9.74 10.88 26.62
N ALA A 452 10.04 11.29 25.38
CA ALA A 452 10.44 12.64 25.05
C ALA A 452 9.28 13.63 25.20
N HIS A 453 8.06 13.24 24.80
CA HIS A 453 6.86 14.02 25.16
C HIS A 453 6.71 14.18 26.68
N ALA A 454 6.90 13.11 27.44
CA ALA A 454 6.83 13.15 28.89
C ALA A 454 7.91 14.06 29.50
N TYR A 455 9.14 14.02 28.98
CA TYR A 455 10.22 14.90 29.44
C TYR A 455 9.93 16.37 29.09
N HIS A 456 9.43 16.62 27.88
CA HIS A 456 9.04 17.96 27.44
C HIS A 456 7.94 18.54 28.32
N ASP A 457 6.92 17.76 28.67
CA ASP A 457 5.86 18.20 29.58
C ASP A 457 6.36 18.38 31.03
N GLN A 458 6.94 17.31 31.60
CA GLN A 458 7.12 17.21 33.05
C GLN A 458 8.43 17.81 33.56
N VAL A 459 9.43 18.01 32.69
CA VAL A 459 10.74 18.55 33.06
C VAL A 459 10.99 19.92 32.46
N LEU A 460 10.67 20.11 31.18
CA LEU A 460 10.90 21.39 30.48
C LEU A 460 9.68 22.32 30.55
N GLY A 461 8.47 21.75 30.51
CA GLY A 461 7.23 22.43 30.16
C GLY A 461 7.08 22.57 28.64
N PHE A 462 5.89 22.27 28.11
CA PHE A 462 5.58 22.43 26.68
C PHE A 462 5.72 23.85 26.12
N ASP A 463 5.77 24.85 27.01
CA ASP A 463 6.03 26.24 26.67
C ASP A 463 7.52 26.62 26.63
N HIS A 464 8.43 25.64 26.68
CA HIS A 464 9.87 25.89 26.73
C HIS A 464 10.34 26.77 25.56
N PRO A 465 10.85 27.99 25.81
CA PRO A 465 10.99 29.04 24.80
C PRO A 465 11.94 28.64 23.68
N ARG A 466 13.07 27.99 24.01
CA ARG A 466 14.05 27.55 23.00
C ARG A 466 13.53 26.44 22.09
N VAL A 467 12.61 25.59 22.57
CA VAL A 467 12.01 24.54 21.74
C VAL A 467 11.02 25.16 20.76
N LYS A 468 10.17 26.07 21.23
CA LYS A 468 9.25 26.83 20.37
C LYS A 468 9.98 27.65 19.30
N GLU A 469 11.06 28.34 19.69
CA GLU A 469 11.85 29.12 18.74
C GLU A 469 12.47 28.23 17.66
N ALA A 470 13.10 27.12 18.05
CA ALA A 470 13.68 26.18 17.09
C ALA A 470 12.63 25.54 16.17
N TYR A 471 11.46 25.18 16.70
CA TYR A 471 10.33 24.69 15.91
C TYR A 471 9.85 25.71 14.88
N GLU A 472 9.62 26.97 15.27
CA GLU A 472 9.16 28.01 14.33
C GLU A 472 10.22 28.32 13.27
N LYS A 473 11.51 28.30 13.63
CA LYS A 473 12.60 28.40 12.65
C LYS A 473 12.61 27.22 11.68
N PHE A 474 12.51 25.99 12.18
CA PHE A 474 12.47 24.78 11.37
C PHE A 474 11.29 24.79 10.40
N LYS A 475 10.09 25.15 10.88
CA LYS A 475 8.89 25.33 10.07
C LYS A 475 9.08 26.40 8.99
N LYS A 476 9.60 27.58 9.36
CA LYS A 476 9.85 28.68 8.42
C LYS A 476 10.91 28.35 7.38
N SER A 477 11.86 27.47 7.70
CA SER A 477 12.91 27.05 6.76
C SER A 477 12.38 26.30 5.54
N GLY A 478 11.17 25.71 5.63
CA GLY A 478 10.59 24.86 4.59
C GLY A 478 11.24 23.49 4.43
N ARG A 479 12.31 23.18 5.18
CA ARG A 479 13.07 21.92 5.06
C ARG A 479 12.22 20.69 5.42
N GLY A 480 11.32 20.85 6.38
CA GLY A 480 10.38 19.79 6.76
C GLY A 480 9.27 19.52 5.74
N GLU A 481 9.01 20.38 4.74
CA GLU A 481 7.86 20.19 3.83
C GLU A 481 8.06 19.02 2.85
N LYS A 482 9.32 18.64 2.58
CA LYS A 482 9.66 17.55 1.65
C LYS A 482 10.96 16.83 2.06
N THR A 483 10.93 16.24 3.26
CA THR A 483 12.05 15.46 3.82
C THR A 483 12.02 14.01 3.36
N LEU A 484 13.12 13.27 3.51
CA LEU A 484 13.16 11.83 3.26
C LEU A 484 12.46 11.07 4.39
N LEU A 485 11.67 10.06 4.03
CA LEU A 485 11.14 9.04 4.93
C LEU A 485 12.06 7.81 4.92
N HIS A 486 11.98 6.95 5.93
CA HIS A 486 12.79 5.74 6.10
C HIS A 486 12.80 4.80 4.87
N ASN A 487 11.78 4.89 4.00
CA ASN A 487 11.64 4.11 2.78
C ASN A 487 12.21 4.81 1.52
N GLY A 488 12.79 6.01 1.66
CA GLY A 488 13.33 6.83 0.59
C GLY A 488 12.34 7.76 -0.11
N GLU A 489 11.05 7.70 0.24
CA GLU A 489 10.04 8.64 -0.27
C GLU A 489 10.25 10.04 0.30
N ARG A 490 9.74 11.05 -0.41
CA ARG A 490 9.77 12.43 0.08
C ARG A 490 8.39 12.88 0.55
N VAL A 491 8.28 13.19 1.84
CA VAL A 491 7.03 13.49 2.53
C VAL A 491 7.16 14.74 3.42
N ARG A 492 6.05 15.25 3.92
CA ARG A 492 6.02 16.30 4.94
C ARG A 492 6.43 15.68 6.29
N HIS A 493 7.45 16.23 6.93
CA HIS A 493 8.01 15.75 8.19
C HIS A 493 6.97 15.86 9.31
N TYR A 494 6.84 14.80 10.11
CA TYR A 494 5.91 14.77 11.23
C TYR A 494 6.16 15.86 12.30
N ALA A 495 7.43 16.26 12.49
CA ALA A 495 7.85 17.38 13.33
C ALA A 495 7.16 18.73 13.00
N LEU A 496 6.55 18.89 11.82
CA LEU A 496 5.79 20.10 11.46
C LEU A 496 4.36 20.17 12.03
N THR A 497 3.96 19.16 12.82
CA THR A 497 2.62 19.12 13.43
C THR A 497 2.49 20.13 14.57
N ASN A 498 3.42 20.10 15.53
CA ASN A 498 3.47 21.02 16.67
C ASN A 498 4.87 20.97 17.35
N PRO A 499 5.17 21.87 18.30
CA PRO A 499 6.46 21.86 19.01
C PRO A 499 6.75 20.58 19.82
N MET A 500 5.72 19.83 20.22
CA MET A 500 5.86 18.60 20.99
C MET A 500 6.38 17.46 20.11
N GLU A 501 5.79 17.30 18.92
CA GLU A 501 6.27 16.35 17.90
C GLU A 501 7.66 16.72 17.43
N PHE A 502 7.90 18.01 17.17
CA PHE A 502 9.24 18.49 16.85
C PHE A 502 10.28 18.06 17.88
N PHE A 503 10.00 18.22 19.17
CA PHE A 503 10.94 17.84 20.21
C PHE A 503 11.17 16.32 20.28
N ALA A 504 10.11 15.52 20.14
CA ALA A 504 10.20 14.06 20.20
C ALA A 504 10.96 13.48 19.00
N GLU A 505 10.62 13.92 17.79
CA GLU A 505 11.29 13.57 16.54
C GLU A 505 12.79 13.89 16.58
N MET A 506 13.15 15.12 16.99
CA MET A 506 14.56 15.52 17.05
C MET A 506 15.32 14.79 18.18
N THR A 507 14.62 14.33 19.22
CA THR A 507 15.20 13.49 20.28
C THR A 507 15.53 12.09 19.74
N GLU A 508 14.68 11.50 18.91
CA GLU A 508 14.97 10.22 18.24
C GLU A 508 16.20 10.33 17.35
N SER A 509 16.28 11.36 16.50
CA SER A 509 17.45 11.60 15.66
C SER A 509 18.72 11.81 16.49
N TYR A 510 18.63 12.47 17.66
CA TYR A 510 19.79 12.81 18.48
C TYR A 510 20.43 11.62 19.21
N PHE A 511 19.61 10.67 19.69
CA PHE A 511 20.08 9.50 20.44
C PHE A 511 20.13 8.21 19.62
N GLY A 512 19.39 8.15 18.52
CA GLY A 512 19.10 6.91 17.83
C GLY A 512 18.85 7.08 16.34
N ALA A 513 17.76 6.48 15.88
CA ALA A 513 17.31 6.49 14.49
C ALA A 513 15.84 6.92 14.41
N ASN A 514 15.59 8.00 13.68
CA ASN A 514 14.26 8.51 13.34
C ASN A 514 13.79 7.90 12.00
N ASP A 515 12.48 7.80 11.78
CA ASP A 515 11.89 7.43 10.49
C ASP A 515 11.82 8.58 9.47
N PHE A 516 12.09 9.82 9.87
CA PHE A 516 12.25 10.99 9.00
C PHE A 516 13.68 11.53 9.02
N PHE A 517 14.13 12.07 7.89
CA PHE A 517 15.40 12.80 7.84
C PHE A 517 15.28 14.13 8.61
N PRO A 518 16.26 14.49 9.48
CA PRO A 518 17.53 13.79 9.71
C PRO A 518 17.36 12.49 10.50
N PHE A 519 17.85 11.37 9.95
CA PHE A 519 17.58 10.03 10.49
C PHE A 519 18.40 9.75 11.74
N ASN A 520 19.57 10.36 11.89
CA ASN A 520 20.50 10.07 12.97
C ASN A 520 21.25 11.31 13.42
N ARG A 521 22.07 11.15 14.46
CA ARG A 521 22.77 12.25 15.14
C ARG A 521 23.74 12.99 14.22
N ALA A 522 24.41 12.27 13.31
CA ALA A 522 25.39 12.87 12.40
C ALA A 522 24.67 13.76 11.38
N GLU A 523 23.58 13.26 10.79
CA GLU A 523 22.75 14.02 9.87
C GLU A 523 22.11 15.22 10.57
N LEU A 524 21.57 15.06 11.78
CA LEU A 524 21.00 16.16 12.56
C LEU A 524 22.03 17.28 12.77
N LYS A 525 23.27 16.92 13.10
CA LYS A 525 24.37 17.88 13.28
C LYS A 525 24.74 18.60 11.98
N GLU A 526 24.75 17.88 10.86
CA GLU A 526 25.14 18.44 9.56
C GLU A 526 24.05 19.33 8.98
N SER A 527 22.80 18.85 8.92
CA SER A 527 21.71 19.55 8.26
C SER A 527 21.06 20.61 9.14
N GLU A 528 20.98 20.37 10.46
CA GLU A 528 20.25 21.20 11.41
C GLU A 528 21.10 21.57 12.65
N PRO A 529 22.24 22.28 12.49
CA PRO A 529 23.18 22.51 13.59
C PRO A 529 22.58 23.26 14.79
N GLU A 530 21.69 24.22 14.59
CA GLU A 530 20.99 24.92 15.70
C GLU A 530 20.08 23.96 16.49
N ILE A 531 19.43 23.00 15.81
CA ILE A 531 18.58 21.99 16.45
C ILE A 531 19.46 20.98 17.20
N TYR A 532 20.58 20.57 16.61
CA TYR A 532 21.56 19.73 17.27
C TYR A 532 22.08 20.37 18.57
N GLU A 533 22.46 21.65 18.54
CA GLU A 533 22.91 22.40 19.72
C GLU A 533 21.82 22.52 20.79
N LEU A 534 20.56 22.69 20.37
CA LEU A 534 19.42 22.67 21.29
C LEU A 534 19.30 21.31 21.98
N MET A 535 19.32 20.21 21.21
CA MET A 535 19.23 18.85 21.76
C MET A 535 20.39 18.59 22.72
N GLN A 536 21.61 18.97 22.33
CA GLN A 536 22.78 18.88 23.19
C GLN A 536 22.62 19.69 24.49
N THR A 537 22.11 20.91 24.41
CA THR A 537 21.92 21.73 25.63
C THR A 537 20.85 21.15 26.55
N ILE A 538 19.81 20.52 26.02
CA ILE A 538 18.72 19.97 26.83
C ILE A 538 19.15 18.64 27.46
N TRP A 539 19.75 17.77 26.66
CA TRP A 539 20.02 16.39 27.04
C TRP A 539 21.36 16.22 27.75
N ASP A 540 22.42 16.90 27.29
CA ASP A 540 23.78 16.72 27.82
C ASP A 540 24.10 17.72 28.95
N ALA A 541 23.25 18.72 29.21
CA ALA A 541 23.54 19.70 30.26
C ALA A 541 23.65 19.04 31.64
N PRO A 542 24.70 19.37 32.41
CA PRO A 542 24.89 18.81 33.74
C PRO A 542 23.70 19.18 34.65
N PRO A 543 23.39 18.33 35.64
CA PRO A 543 22.33 18.64 36.60
C PRO A 543 22.62 19.99 37.26
N LYS A 544 21.61 20.87 37.32
CA LYS A 544 21.71 22.12 38.07
C LYS A 544 22.12 21.78 39.50
N LYS A 545 23.29 22.25 39.96
CA LYS A 545 23.68 22.16 41.37
C LYS A 545 22.58 22.86 42.16
N LYS A 546 21.92 22.10 43.03
CA LYS A 546 20.93 22.63 43.98
C LYS A 546 21.61 23.48 45.03
#